data_AF-A0A2R3P4N3-F1
#
_entry.id   AF-A0A2R3P4N3-F1
#
_cell.length_a   1.000
_cell.length_b   1.000
_cell.length_c   1.000
_cell.angle_alpha   90.00
_cell.angle_beta   90.00
_cell.angle_gamma   90.00
#
_symmetry.space_group_name_H-M   'P 1'
#
loop_
_entity.id
_entity.type
_entity.pdbx_description
1 polymer ?
#
loop_
_entity_poly.entity_id
_entity_poly.type
_entity_poly.pdbx_seq_one_letter_code
_entity_poly.pdbx_strand_id
1 'polypeptide(L)'
;MSSATAQIVILVIEIIAMIASIIMILIGIFQNKNSQSGLSALNGGNDELFSNSKERGLDKTLSTWMMSLGIIFFIVALAACILTNIYL
;
A
#
# COMPACT_ATOMS: atom_id res chain seq x y z
N MET A 1 31.22 7.98 7.34
CA MET A 1 30.65 8.24 6.00
C MET A 1 30.62 9.75 5.81
N SER A 2 31.10 10.26 4.68
CA SER A 2 30.92 11.67 4.35
C SER A 2 29.41 11.97 4.35
N SER A 3 28.96 13.09 4.92
CA SER A 3 27.54 13.48 4.92
C SER A 3 26.94 13.43 3.51
N ALA A 4 27.75 13.73 2.49
CA ALA A 4 27.38 13.59 1.08
C ALA A 4 26.98 12.16 0.68
N THR A 5 27.68 11.13 1.18
CA THR A 5 27.35 9.72 0.89
C THR A 5 26.03 9.31 1.53
N ALA A 6 25.74 9.78 2.74
CA ALA A 6 24.48 9.49 3.44
C ALA A 6 23.29 10.15 2.72
N GLN A 7 23.44 11.39 2.25
CA GLN A 7 22.37 12.07 1.51
C GLN A 7 22.05 11.40 0.17
N ILE A 8 23.07 10.91 -0.55
CA ILE A 8 22.85 10.14 -1.78
C ILE A 8 22.06 8.85 -1.48
N VAL A 9 22.38 8.14 -0.39
CA VAL A 9 21.67 6.92 0.01
C VAL A 9 20.21 7.22 0.34
N ILE A 10 19.93 8.30 1.08
CA ILE A 10 18.55 8.72 1.42
C ILE A 10 17.76 9.02 0.14
N LEU A 11 18.33 9.81 -0.78
CA LEU A 11 17.67 10.18 -2.03
C LEU A 11 17.32 8.94 -2.88
N VAL A 12 18.21 7.95 -2.95
CA VAL A 12 17.94 6.70 -3.67
C VAL A 12 16.78 5.93 -3.04
N ILE A 13 16.71 5.84 -1.71
CA ILE A 13 15.62 5.16 -0.99
C ILE A 13 14.29 5.89 -1.21
N GLU A 14 14.27 7.23 -1.16
CA GLU A 14 13.07 8.03 -1.41
C GLU A 14 12.53 7.86 -2.83
N ILE A 15 13.41 7.82 -3.84
CA ILE A 15 13.00 7.55 -5.23
C ILE A 15 12.37 6.16 -5.35
N ILE A 16 12.97 5.14 -4.73
CA ILE A 16 12.43 3.77 -4.75
C ILE A 16 11.04 3.74 -4.07
N ALA A 17 10.90 4.41 -2.92
CA ALA A 17 9.63 4.52 -2.22
C ALA A 17 8.57 5.23 -3.07
N MET A 18 8.93 6.32 -3.75
CA MET A 18 8.03 7.03 -4.67
C MET A 18 7.55 6.14 -5.82
N ILE A 19 8.43 5.35 -6.44
CA ILE A 19 8.03 4.44 -7.51
C ILE A 19 7.11 3.35 -6.97
N ALA A 20 7.41 2.78 -5.79
CA ALA A 20 6.58 1.77 -5.15
C ALA A 20 5.17 2.30 -4.80
N SER A 21 5.06 3.55 -4.35
CA SER A 21 3.78 4.18 -4.01
C SER A 21 2.92 4.39 -5.26
N ILE A 22 3.51 4.82 -6.38
CA ILE A 22 2.81 4.93 -7.66
C ILE A 22 2.26 3.57 -8.11
N ILE A 23 3.07 2.51 -8.02
CA ILE A 23 2.63 1.14 -8.36
C ILE A 23 1.47 0.71 -7.47
N MET A 24 1.55 0.96 -6.16
CA MET A 24 0.48 0.66 -5.20
C MET A 24 -0.83 1.37 -5.56
N ILE A 25 -0.77 2.64 -5.95
CA ILE A 25 -1.94 3.41 -6.38
C ILE A 25 -2.57 2.79 -7.64
N LEU A 26 -1.74 2.44 -8.64
CA LEU A 26 -2.22 1.80 -9.88
C LEU A 26 -2.92 0.46 -9.59
N ILE A 27 -2.32 -0.37 -8.72
CA ILE A 27 -2.93 -1.63 -8.28
C ILE A 27 -4.22 -1.35 -7.50
N GLY A 28 -4.26 -0.29 -6.68
CA GLY A 28 -5.43 0.09 -5.87
C GLY A 28 -6.64 0.45 -6.71
N ILE A 29 -6.42 1.19 -7.80
CA ILE A 29 -7.49 1.52 -8.76
C ILE A 29 -8.00 0.26 -9.45
N PHE A 30 -7.11 -0.68 -9.79
CA PHE A 30 -7.48 -1.94 -10.42
C PHE A 30 -8.25 -2.88 -9.47
N GLN A 31 -8.07 -2.74 -8.16
CA GLN A 31 -8.79 -3.53 -7.14
C GLN A 31 -10.21 -3.06 -6.84
N ASN A 32 -10.78 -2.13 -7.61
CA ASN A 32 -12.16 -1.70 -7.42
C ASN A 32 -13.12 -2.88 -7.65
N LYS A 33 -13.52 -3.52 -6.55
CA LYS A 33 -14.35 -4.72 -6.54
C LYS A 33 -15.72 -4.37 -7.13
N ASN A 34 -16.19 -5.22 -8.04
CA ASN A 34 -17.56 -5.17 -8.53
C ASN A 34 -18.55 -5.38 -7.38
N SER A 35 -19.04 -4.35 -6.68
CA SER A 35 -20.32 -4.44 -5.96
C SER A 35 -20.71 -3.17 -5.19
N GLN A 36 -21.99 -2.84 -5.34
CA GLN A 36 -22.79 -1.88 -4.59
C GLN A 36 -22.48 -0.39 -4.80
N SER A 37 -23.56 0.36 -5.07
CA SER A 37 -23.50 1.82 -5.11
C SER A 37 -22.75 2.34 -3.88
N GLY A 38 -21.84 3.30 -4.05
CA GLY A 38 -20.96 3.76 -2.96
C GLY A 38 -21.73 4.17 -1.69
N LEU A 39 -23.01 4.54 -1.81
CA LEU A 39 -23.89 4.87 -0.69
C LEU A 39 -24.31 3.63 0.15
N SER A 40 -24.50 2.47 -0.49
CA SER A 40 -24.84 1.20 0.18
C SER A 40 -23.65 0.61 0.95
N ALA A 41 -22.43 0.79 0.42
CA ALA A 41 -21.19 0.39 1.09
C ALA A 41 -20.90 1.24 2.35
N LEU A 42 -21.25 2.53 2.33
CA LEU A 42 -21.06 3.45 3.45
C LEU A 42 -22.09 3.27 4.58
N ASN A 43 -23.30 2.80 4.24
CA ASN A 43 -24.37 2.52 5.21
C ASN A 43 -24.25 1.14 5.89
N GLY A 44 -23.15 0.40 5.64
CA GLY A 44 -22.91 -0.88 6.30
C GLY A 44 -23.86 -2.00 5.88
N GLY A 45 -24.30 -1.99 4.61
CA GLY A 45 -24.97 -3.11 3.92
C GLY A 45 -25.74 -4.08 4.83
N ASN A 46 -26.98 -3.72 5.16
CA ASN A 46 -27.86 -4.59 5.93
C ASN A 46 -28.05 -5.94 5.21
N ASP A 47 -27.74 -7.04 5.92
CA ASP A 47 -28.00 -8.44 5.57
C ASP A 47 -27.15 -9.10 4.49
N GLU A 48 -25.89 -9.35 4.83
CA GLU A 48 -25.04 -10.28 4.10
C GLU A 48 -24.24 -11.21 5.05
N LEU A 49 -24.81 -11.52 6.22
CA LEU A 49 -24.24 -12.45 7.22
C LEU A 49 -23.97 -13.88 6.70
N PHE A 50 -24.45 -14.21 5.48
CA PHE A 50 -24.14 -15.45 4.76
C PHE A 50 -23.54 -15.23 3.35
N SER A 51 -23.22 -13.99 2.94
CA SER A 51 -22.59 -13.69 1.64
C SER A 51 -21.07 -13.74 1.65
N ASN A 52 -20.48 -14.16 2.78
CA ASN A 52 -19.10 -14.65 2.86
C ASN A 52 -18.92 -15.93 2.00
N SER A 53 -19.53 -15.98 0.82
CA SER A 53 -19.05 -16.63 -0.38
C SER A 53 -17.60 -16.23 -0.57
N LYS A 54 -16.73 -17.01 0.08
CA LYS A 54 -15.28 -17.03 -0.02
C LYS A 54 -14.82 -16.26 -1.26
N GLU A 55 -14.23 -15.08 -1.06
CA GLU A 55 -13.62 -14.32 -2.16
C GLU A 55 -12.75 -15.31 -2.96
N ARG A 56 -13.15 -15.56 -4.21
CA ARG A 56 -12.59 -16.61 -5.06
C ARG A 56 -11.94 -15.94 -6.26
N GLY A 57 -10.69 -16.30 -6.52
CA GLY A 57 -9.96 -15.88 -7.71
C GLY A 57 -8.96 -14.75 -7.48
N LEU A 58 -8.91 -13.83 -8.45
CA LEU A 58 -7.89 -12.78 -8.54
C LEU A 58 -8.05 -11.73 -7.44
N ASP A 59 -9.27 -11.39 -7.03
CA ASP A 59 -9.53 -10.31 -6.08
C ASP A 59 -8.95 -10.56 -4.68
N LYS A 60 -9.09 -11.80 -4.17
CA LYS A 60 -8.48 -12.21 -2.89
C LYS A 60 -6.95 -12.16 -2.95
N THR A 61 -6.41 -12.55 -4.10
CA THR A 61 -4.96 -12.62 -4.33
C THR A 61 -4.39 -11.20 -4.39
N LEU A 62 -4.98 -10.32 -5.21
CA LEU A 62 -4.60 -8.90 -5.31
C LEU A 62 -4.72 -8.17 -3.97
N SER A 63 -5.78 -8.42 -3.20
CA SER A 63 -5.96 -7.81 -1.88
C SER A 63 -4.89 -8.27 -0.88
N THR A 64 -4.54 -9.56 -0.87
CA THR A 64 -3.45 -10.08 -0.03
C THR A 64 -2.09 -9.51 -0.46
N TRP A 65 -1.84 -9.41 -1.77
CA TRP A 65 -0.62 -8.80 -2.29
C TRP A 65 -0.51 -7.32 -1.89
N MET A 66 -1.60 -6.55 -2.03
CA MET A 66 -1.61 -5.14 -1.63
C MET A 66 -1.39 -4.95 -0.13
N MET A 67 -1.97 -5.80 0.71
CA MET A 67 -1.71 -5.83 2.14
C MET A 67 -0.21 -6.06 2.41
N SER A 68 0.39 -7.08 1.78
CA SER A 68 1.82 -7.39 1.96
C SER A 68 2.74 -6.26 1.46
N LEU A 69 2.43 -5.69 0.29
CA LEU A 69 3.22 -4.63 -0.33
C LEU A 69 3.10 -3.32 0.46
N GLY A 70 1.93 -3.05 1.05
CA GLY A 70 1.71 -1.92 1.97
C GLY A 70 2.51 -2.04 3.27
N ILE A 71 2.57 -3.24 3.88
CA ILE A 71 3.39 -3.48 5.07
C ILE A 71 4.88 -3.25 4.78
N ILE A 72 5.37 -3.81 3.66
CA ILE A 72 6.77 -3.62 3.23
C ILE A 72 7.07 -2.14 2.99
N PHE A 73 6.18 -1.45 2.26
CA PHE A 73 6.32 -0.02 1.99
C PHE A 73 6.36 0.81 3.27
N PHE A 74 5.51 0.49 4.25
CA PHE A 74 5.49 1.19 5.53
C PHE A 74 6.80 1.04 6.31
N ILE A 75 7.38 -0.17 6.35
CA ILE A 75 8.67 -0.41 7.01
C ILE A 75 9.80 0.36 6.31
N VAL A 76 9.83 0.38 4.97
CA VAL A 76 10.80 1.14 4.18
C VAL A 76 10.67 2.64 4.44
N ALA A 77 9.45 3.16 4.50
CA ALA A 77 9.20 4.57 4.79
C ALA A 77 9.66 4.96 6.20
N LEU A 78 9.42 4.11 7.20
CA LEU A 78 9.92 4.33 8.55
C LEU A 78 11.46 4.30 8.62
N ALA A 79 12.09 3.35 7.94
CA ALA A 79 13.54 3.28 7.87
C ALA A 79 14.15 4.52 7.22
N ALA A 80 13.55 5.01 6.13
CA ALA A 80 13.94 6.26 5.47
C ALA A 80 13.81 7.46 6.43
N CYS A 81 12.68 7.58 7.13
CA CYS A 81 12.44 8.66 8.10
C CYS A 81 13.49 8.67 9.22
N ILE A 82 13.80 7.50 9.79
CA ILE A 82 14.80 7.38 10.86
C ILE A 82 16.20 7.72 10.34
N LEU A 83 16.59 7.20 9.16
CA LEU A 83 17.88 7.55 8.56
C LEU A 83 18.00 9.06 8.35
N THR A 84 16.98 9.68 7.75
CA THR A 84 16.97 11.13 7.51
C THR A 84 17.14 11.91 8.80
N ASN A 85 16.48 11.51 9.88
CA ASN A 85 16.61 12.19 11.18
C ASN A 85 18.00 12.05 11.83
N ILE A 86 18.73 10.95 11.54
CA ILE A 86 20.07 10.71 12.10
C ILE A 86 21.16 11.47 11.32
N TYR A 87 21.01 11.56 9.99
CA TYR A 87 22.04 12.10 9.10
C TYR A 87 21.87 13.58 8.75
N LEU A 88 20.69 14.15 8.97
CA LEU A 88 20.36 15.56 8.78
C LEU A 88 20.38 16.29 10.13
#